data_AF-A0A5E4CTF6-F1
#
_entry.id   AF-A0A5E4CTF6-F1
#
_cell.length_a   1.000
_cell.length_b   1.000
_cell.length_c   1.000
_cell.angle_alpha   90.00
_cell.angle_beta   90.00
_cell.angle_gamma   90.00
#
_symmetry.space_group_name_H-M   'P 1'
#
loop_
_entity.id
_entity.type
_entity.pdbx_description
1 polymer ?
#
loop_
_entity_poly.entity_id
_entity_poly.type
_entity_poly.pdbx_seq_one_letter_code
_entity_poly.pdbx_strand_id
1 'polypeptide(L)'
;MLILQNWLLFYEKNYVFVGRVIGRFYGEDGQPTPELIQVEAMMVKGLEANKWEQKEKQKFPPCNAEWSATKGSRFWCSQKR
;
A
#
# COMPACT_ATOMS: atom_id res chain seq x y z
N MET A 1 -1.87 0.83 1.55
CA MET A 1 -0.84 1.89 1.40
C MET A 1 0.28 1.32 0.50
N LEU A 2 0.16 1.46 -0.82
CA LEU A 2 1.12 0.91 -1.82
C LEU A 2 1.65 1.96 -2.80
N ILE A 3 1.46 3.24 -2.48
CA ILE A 3 1.74 4.35 -3.41
C ILE A 3 3.20 4.36 -3.81
N LEU A 4 4.13 4.19 -2.86
CA LEU A 4 5.57 4.19 -3.14
C LEU A 4 5.98 3.07 -4.10
N GLN A 5 5.51 1.85 -3.85
CA GLN A 5 5.81 0.70 -4.71
C GLN A 5 5.24 0.90 -6.12
N ASN A 6 4.02 1.42 -6.23
CA ASN A 6 3.39 1.68 -7.52
C ASN A 6 4.18 2.71 -8.33
N TRP A 7 4.68 3.76 -7.67
CA TRP A 7 5.55 4.74 -8.32
C TRP A 7 6.89 4.14 -8.75
N LEU A 8 7.52 3.32 -7.91
CA LEU A 8 8.76 2.62 -8.27
C LEU A 8 8.56 1.76 -9.52
N LEU A 9 7.55 0.88 -9.51
CA LEU A 9 7.21 0.03 -10.66
C LEU A 9 6.85 0.85 -11.91
N PHE A 10 6.15 1.97 -11.73
CA PHE A 10 5.84 2.87 -12.83
C PHE A 10 7.11 3.45 -13.46
N TYR A 11 8.05 3.97 -12.67
CA TYR A 11 9.26 4.55 -13.22
C TYR A 11 10.20 3.49 -13.81
N GLU A 12 10.36 2.35 -13.16
CA GLU A 12 11.15 1.21 -13.68
C GLU A 12 10.62 0.69 -15.01
N LYS A 13 9.30 0.65 -15.17
CA LYS A 13 8.67 0.16 -16.40
C LYS A 13 8.74 1.18 -17.54
N ASN A 14 8.56 2.47 -17.23
CA ASN A 14 8.32 3.49 -18.26
C ASN A 14 9.54 4.34 -18.60
N TYR A 15 10.63 4.27 -17.82
CA TYR A 15 11.81 5.11 -18.00
C TYR A 15 13.09 4.28 -17.99
N VAL A 16 14.09 4.74 -18.75
CA VAL A 16 15.41 4.13 -18.75
C VAL A 16 16.12 4.45 -17.43
N PHE A 17 16.61 3.41 -16.76
CA PHE A 17 17.41 3.57 -15.56
C PHE A 17 18.79 4.12 -15.90
N VAL A 18 19.11 5.32 -15.37
CA VAL A 18 20.38 6.02 -15.63
C VAL A 18 21.36 5.96 -14.47
N GLY A 19 20.92 5.57 -13.28
CA GLY A 19 21.76 5.50 -12.09
C GLY A 19 21.01 5.78 -10.79
N ARG A 20 21.77 5.87 -9.70
CA ARG A 20 21.28 6.14 -8.34
C ARG A 20 21.66 7.55 -7.92
N VAL A 21 20.81 8.17 -7.11
CA VAL A 21 21.06 9.50 -6.54
C VAL A 21 21.76 9.34 -5.20
N ILE A 22 22.96 9.92 -5.09
CA ILE A 22 23.69 10.01 -3.83
C ILE A 22 22.88 10.84 -2.83
N GLY A 23 22.70 10.34 -1.61
CA GLY A 23 21.98 11.02 -0.55
C GLY A 23 21.30 10.05 0.41
N ARG A 24 20.04 10.33 0.77
CA ARG A 24 19.33 9.63 1.85
C ARG A 24 19.20 8.13 1.66
N PHE A 25 19.18 7.63 0.43
CA PHE A 25 18.95 6.21 0.15
C PHE A 25 20.20 5.48 -0.36
N TYR A 26 21.12 6.18 -1.00
CA TYR A 26 22.36 5.61 -1.54
C TYR A 26 23.56 6.46 -1.17
N GLY A 27 24.65 5.82 -0.74
CA GLY A 27 25.92 6.47 -0.45
C GLY A 27 26.70 6.88 -1.70
N GLU A 28 27.82 7.59 -1.50
CA GLU A 28 28.77 7.93 -2.57
C GLU A 28 29.40 6.69 -3.23
N ASP A 29 29.47 5.59 -2.49
CA ASP A 29 29.89 4.26 -2.96
C ASP A 29 28.80 3.51 -3.75
N GLY A 30 27.62 4.12 -3.91
CA GLY A 30 26.45 3.53 -4.55
C GLY A 30 25.72 2.48 -3.71
N GLN A 31 26.15 2.25 -2.47
CA GLN A 31 25.56 1.24 -1.60
C GLN A 31 24.28 1.74 -0.92
N PRO A 32 23.32 0.84 -0.64
CA PRO A 32 22.16 1.16 0.17
C PRO A 32 22.54 1.71 1.54
N THR A 33 21.90 2.80 1.92
CA THR A 33 21.92 3.31 3.29
C THR A 33 20.98 2.50 4.21
N PRO A 34 21.15 2.56 5.54
CA PRO A 34 20.20 1.98 6.49
C PRO A 34 18.76 2.49 6.30
N GLU A 35 18.58 3.74 5.88
CA GLU A 35 17.28 4.34 5.59
C GLU A 35 16.56 3.62 4.44
N LEU A 36 17.27 3.27 3.36
CA LEU A 36 16.69 2.52 2.25
C LEU A 36 16.21 1.15 2.71
N ILE A 37 17.04 0.44 3.48
CA ILE A 37 16.70 -0.89 4.03
C ILE A 37 15.42 -0.81 4.88
N GLN A 38 15.30 0.22 5.71
CA GLN A 38 14.12 0.43 6.55
C GLN A 38 12.86 0.67 5.71
N VAL A 39 12.93 1.53 4.69
CA VAL A 39 11.80 1.85 3.81
C VAL A 39 11.38 0.64 2.99
N GLU A 40 12.32 -0.13 2.45
CA GLU A 40 12.05 -1.37 1.73
C GLU A 40 11.36 -2.39 2.64
N ALA A 41 11.83 -2.56 3.88
CA ALA A 41 11.18 -3.44 4.85
C ALA A 41 9.75 -2.99 5.19
N MET A 42 9.50 -1.69 5.33
CA MET A 42 8.14 -1.15 5.53
C MET A 42 7.24 -1.42 4.32
N MET A 43 7.79 -1.30 3.10
CA MET A 43 7.06 -1.58 1.87
C MET A 43 6.66 -3.06 1.76
N VAL A 44 7.57 -3.98 2.12
CA VAL A 44 7.26 -5.43 2.18
C VAL A 44 6.13 -5.71 3.17
N LYS A 45 6.19 -5.14 4.38
CA LYS A 45 5.11 -5.28 5.38
C LYS A 45 3.78 -4.71 4.86
N GLY A 46 3.81 -3.56 4.19
CA GLY A 46 2.62 -2.95 3.59
C GLY A 46 1.98 -3.81 2.50
N LEU A 47 2.79 -4.48 1.68
CA LEU A 47 2.35 -5.47 0.69
C LEU A 47 1.66 -6.67 1.32
N GLU A 48 2.26 -7.24 2.36
CA GLU A 48 1.69 -8.38 3.09
C GLU A 48 0.37 -8.01 3.76
N ALA A 49 0.31 -6.85 4.42
CA ALA A 49 -0.90 -6.32 5.02
C ALA A 49 -2.01 -6.11 3.99
N ASN A 50 -1.69 -5.56 2.80
CA ASN A 50 -2.66 -5.40 1.73
C ASN A 50 -3.17 -6.74 1.19
N LYS A 51 -2.30 -7.74 1.03
CA LYS A 51 -2.72 -9.11 0.65
C LYS A 51 -3.65 -9.71 1.69
N TRP A 52 -3.36 -9.50 2.97
CA TRP A 52 -4.21 -9.98 4.06
C TRP A 52 -5.57 -9.27 4.08
N GLU A 53 -5.58 -7.95 3.93
CA GLU A 53 -6.80 -7.14 3.81
C GLU A 53 -7.68 -7.60 2.63
N GLN A 54 -7.08 -7.92 1.48
CA GLN A 54 -7.80 -8.45 0.33
C GLN A 54 -8.45 -9.81 0.61
N LYS A 55 -7.76 -10.70 1.32
CA LYS A 55 -8.33 -12.00 1.75
C LYS A 55 -9.47 -11.81 2.75
N GLU A 56 -9.32 -10.90 3.70
CA GLU A 56 -10.38 -10.53 4.64
C GLU A 56 -11.62 -10.00 3.91
N LYS A 57 -11.45 -9.13 2.91
CA LYS A 57 -12.54 -8.61 2.08
C LYS A 57 -13.27 -9.68 1.26
N GLN A 58 -12.61 -10.78 0.90
CA GLN A 58 -13.28 -11.93 0.27
C GLN A 58 -14.14 -12.71 1.28
N LYS A 59 -13.67 -12.79 2.52
CA LYS A 59 -14.39 -13.48 3.60
C LYS A 59 -15.57 -12.66 4.09
N PHE A 60 -15.36 -11.37 4.34
CA PHE A 60 -16.31 -10.43 4.91
C PHE A 60 -16.68 -9.36 3.89
N PRO A 61 -17.92 -9.33 3.38
CA PRO A 61 -18.35 -8.28 2.47
C PRO A 61 -18.29 -6.90 3.16
N PRO A 62 -18.08 -5.81 2.40
CA PRO A 62 -18.11 -4.48 2.96
C PRO A 62 -19.51 -4.18 3.51
N CYS A 63 -19.58 -3.75 4.77
CA CYS A 63 -20.81 -3.38 5.44
C CYS A 63 -20.84 -1.88 5.75
N ASN A 64 -22.04 -1.33 5.75
CA ASN A 64 -22.31 0.07 6.05
C ASN A 64 -23.24 0.15 7.26
N ALA A 65 -23.10 1.25 7.99
CA ALA A 65 -24.03 1.67 9.02
C ALA A 65 -24.52 3.09 8.70
N GLU A 66 -25.81 3.31 8.84
CA GLU A 66 -26.47 4.61 8.68
C GLU A 66 -27.31 4.89 9.92
N TRP A 67 -27.42 6.15 10.30
CA TRP A 67 -28.39 6.60 11.29
C TRP A 67 -29.09 7.87 10.83
N SER A 68 -30.38 7.98 11.12
CA SER A 68 -31.10 9.25 11.03
C SER A 68 -32.12 9.37 12.15
N ALA A 69 -32.44 10.59 12.57
CA ALA A 69 -33.42 10.83 13.62
C ALA A 69 -34.79 10.23 13.32
N THR A 70 -35.19 10.20 12.04
CA THR A 70 -36.49 9.66 11.60
C THR A 70 -36.52 8.15 11.43
N LYS A 71 -35.41 7.51 11.05
CA LYS A 71 -35.37 6.06 10.71
C LYS A 71 -34.62 5.21 11.72
N GLY A 72 -33.93 5.83 12.68
CA GLY A 72 -33.03 5.13 13.59
C GLY A 72 -31.79 4.58 12.86
N SER A 73 -31.16 3.56 13.46
CA SER A 73 -29.97 2.89 12.91
C SER A 73 -30.35 1.85 11.87
N ARG A 74 -29.59 1.79 10.78
CA ARG A 74 -29.64 0.73 9.77
C ARG A 74 -28.26 0.20 9.50
N PHE A 75 -28.13 -1.13 9.41
CA PHE A 75 -26.91 -1.81 9.01
C PHE A 75 -27.19 -2.71 7.80
N TRP A 76 -26.27 -2.76 6.84
CA TRP A 76 -26.35 -3.68 5.73
C TRP A 76 -24.97 -4.00 5.17
N CYS A 77 -24.80 -5.22 4.68
CA CYS A 77 -23.60 -5.63 3.96
C CYS A 77 -23.90 -5.75 2.46
N SER A 78 -22.93 -5.36 1.64
CA SER A 78 -23.02 -5.56 0.19
C SER A 78 -23.05 -7.06 -0.12
N GLN A 79 -23.79 -7.47 -1.14
CA GLN A 79 -23.76 -8.86 -1.58
C GLN A 79 -22.37 -9.20 -2.11
N LYS A 80 -21.90 -10.43 -1.86
CA LYS A 80 -20.64 -10.93 -2.45
C LYS A 80 -20.81 -10.96 -3.97
N ARG A 81 -19.91 -10.28 -4.70
CA ARG A 81 -19.79 -10.46 -6.15
C ARG A 81 -19.03 -11.74 -6.46
#